data_AF-A0A8S1HXM8-F1
#
_entry.id   AF-A0A8S1HXM8-F1
#
_cell.length_a   1.000
_cell.length_b   1.000
_cell.length_c   1.000
_cell.angle_alpha   90.00
_cell.angle_beta   90.00
_cell.angle_gamma   90.00
#
_symmetry.space_group_name_H-M   'P 1'
#
loop_
_entity.id
_entity.type
_entity.pdbx_description
1 polymer ?
#
loop_
_entity_poly.entity_id
_entity_poly.type
_entity_poly.pdbx_seq_one_letter_code
_entity_poly.pdbx_strand_id
1 'polypeptide(L)'
;MVRRKLGMVRCQWYDDHPLTVLPHLDESDANRLGPDLTVPLLQMGLSLFEEKSDSSKEKKFKQKFVAKTTLDEKQINEVMNAVKRYPTVTPRHLRLVAKNEEIDVSDFGSVGAKTQRKWIKVSAGALFRLKLDLHVAGSDKFAAEAFLPLWPKEKAAGWMILAADLDTDQLLSFSYVPPVRGSQCARIEVKMPSKSGRFILSLVMMSDCYLGIDQEYSIPVEVC
;
A
#
# COMPACT_ATOMS: atom_id res chain seq x y z
N MET A 1 -5.39 10.82 -14.43
CA MET A 1 -6.85 10.51 -14.47
C MET A 1 -7.32 9.73 -13.24
N VAL A 2 -6.59 8.70 -12.80
CA VAL A 2 -6.93 7.89 -11.61
C VAL A 2 -6.99 8.69 -10.30
N ARG A 3 -5.96 9.50 -9.99
CA ARG A 3 -5.93 10.35 -8.78
C ARG A 3 -7.06 11.39 -8.69
N ARG A 4 -7.53 11.92 -9.83
CA ARG A 4 -8.69 12.84 -9.86
C ARG A 4 -10.00 12.16 -9.46
N LYS A 5 -10.16 10.88 -9.82
CA LYS A 5 -11.35 10.09 -9.48
C LYS A 5 -11.38 9.71 -8.00
N LEU A 6 -10.20 9.44 -7.43
CA LEU A 6 -10.02 9.20 -5.99
C LEU A 6 -10.37 10.44 -5.16
N GLY A 7 -9.92 11.62 -5.57
CA GLY A 7 -10.24 12.88 -4.87
C GLY A 7 -11.73 13.19 -4.80
N MET A 8 -12.52 12.77 -5.80
CA MET A 8 -13.98 12.90 -5.78
C MET A 8 -14.69 11.93 -4.81
N VAL A 9 -14.12 10.75 -4.53
CA VAL A 9 -14.75 9.74 -3.65
C VAL A 9 -14.64 10.14 -2.17
N ARG A 10 -13.62 10.92 -1.81
CA ARG A 10 -13.33 11.33 -0.43
C ARG A 10 -13.32 12.85 -0.19
N CYS A 11 -13.57 13.66 -1.23
CA CYS A 11 -13.47 15.12 -1.19
C CYS A 11 -12.09 15.64 -0.74
N GLN A 12 -11.02 15.01 -1.20
CA GLN A 12 -9.63 15.38 -0.88
C GLN A 12 -8.81 15.62 -2.13
N TRP A 13 -7.85 16.53 -2.04
CA TRP A 13 -6.86 16.76 -3.07
C TRP A 13 -5.63 15.87 -2.88
N TYR A 14 -4.83 15.72 -3.93
CA TYR A 14 -3.66 14.84 -3.91
C TYR A 14 -2.50 15.41 -3.09
N ASP A 15 -2.56 16.70 -2.78
CA ASP A 15 -1.63 17.49 -1.98
C ASP A 15 -2.09 17.68 -0.53
N ASP A 16 -3.29 17.22 -0.16
CA ASP A 16 -3.74 17.19 1.23
C ASP A 16 -2.88 16.22 2.06
N HIS A 17 -2.67 16.55 3.33
CA HIS A 17 -1.93 15.68 4.23
C HIS A 17 -2.62 14.30 4.36
N PRO A 18 -1.92 13.15 4.20
CA PRO A 18 -2.54 11.82 4.13
C PRO A 18 -3.43 11.43 5.32
N LEU A 19 -3.17 11.97 6.51
CA LEU A 19 -3.96 11.72 7.72
C LEU A 19 -5.28 12.49 7.84
N THR A 20 -5.55 13.50 7.01
CA THR A 20 -6.85 14.21 7.05
C THR A 20 -8.01 13.31 6.58
N VAL A 21 -7.70 12.11 6.07
CA VAL A 21 -8.66 11.03 5.80
C VAL A 21 -9.33 10.48 7.07
N LEU A 22 -8.72 10.72 8.24
CA LEU A 22 -9.18 10.23 9.53
C LEU A 22 -10.14 11.25 10.16
N PRO A 23 -11.13 10.80 10.93
CA PRO A 23 -12.09 11.70 11.56
C PRO A 23 -11.39 12.67 12.52
N HIS A 24 -11.89 13.89 12.63
CA HIS A 24 -11.41 14.95 13.54
C HIS A 24 -10.01 15.51 13.30
N LEU A 25 -9.18 14.88 12.46
CA LEU A 25 -7.84 15.38 12.18
C LEU A 25 -7.88 16.48 11.11
N ASP A 26 -7.48 17.68 11.49
CA ASP A 26 -7.17 18.75 10.56
C ASP A 26 -5.70 18.71 10.10
N GLU A 27 -5.36 19.58 9.16
CA GLU A 27 -4.01 19.66 8.59
C GLU A 27 -2.96 20.08 9.63
N SER A 28 -3.33 20.92 10.62
CA SER A 28 -2.42 21.34 11.69
C SER A 28 -2.08 20.18 12.62
N ASP A 29 -3.08 19.42 13.06
CA ASP A 29 -2.93 18.24 13.90
C ASP A 29 -2.12 17.16 13.18
N ALA A 30 -2.43 16.93 11.91
CA ALA A 30 -1.72 15.96 11.08
C ALA A 30 -0.23 16.29 10.94
N ASN A 31 0.12 17.55 10.65
CA ASN A 31 1.50 18.01 10.57
C ASN A 31 2.24 17.90 11.92
N ARG A 32 1.56 18.19 13.05
CA ARG A 32 2.15 18.02 14.40
C ARG A 32 2.46 16.55 14.72
N LEU A 33 1.63 15.62 14.26
CA LEU A 33 1.86 14.19 14.40
C LEU A 33 3.10 13.74 13.61
N GLY A 34 3.23 14.23 12.39
CA GLY A 34 4.41 14.14 11.53
C GLY A 34 4.03 14.35 10.06
N PRO A 35 4.79 15.15 9.29
CA PRO A 35 4.41 15.59 7.94
C PRO A 35 4.31 14.44 6.92
N ASP A 36 5.10 13.38 7.12
CA ASP A 36 5.13 12.21 6.24
C ASP A 36 4.32 11.02 6.79
N LEU A 37 3.55 11.24 7.86
CA LEU A 37 2.84 10.16 8.53
C LEU A 37 1.60 9.77 7.72
N THR A 38 1.40 8.47 7.51
CA THR A 38 0.28 7.91 6.74
C THR A 38 -0.51 6.90 7.58
N VAL A 39 -1.72 6.55 7.14
CA VAL A 39 -2.52 5.53 7.84
C VAL A 39 -1.79 4.18 7.93
N PRO A 40 -1.15 3.65 6.87
CA PRO A 40 -0.33 2.44 6.97
C PRO A 40 0.77 2.52 8.02
N LEU A 41 1.45 3.67 8.15
CA LEU A 41 2.48 3.88 9.17
C LEU A 41 1.89 3.90 10.59
N LEU A 42 0.70 4.48 10.77
CA LEU A 42 -0.02 4.40 12.04
C LEU A 42 -0.43 2.96 12.38
N GLN A 43 -0.92 2.20 11.39
CA GLN A 43 -1.30 0.80 11.56
C GLN A 43 -0.10 -0.09 11.89
N MET A 44 1.06 0.17 11.29
CA MET A 44 2.32 -0.48 11.63
C MET A 44 2.75 -0.18 13.07
N GLY A 45 2.64 1.07 13.51
CA GLY A 45 2.88 1.45 14.91
C GLY A 45 1.95 0.77 15.91
N LEU A 46 0.75 0.39 15.47
CA LEU A 46 -0.25 -0.38 16.22
C LEU A 46 -0.12 -1.91 16.05
N SER A 47 0.87 -2.41 15.32
CA SER A 47 1.05 -3.85 15.04
C SER A 47 -0.14 -4.52 14.36
N LEU A 48 -0.94 -3.80 13.56
CA LEU A 48 -2.13 -4.37 12.93
C LEU A 48 -1.82 -5.36 11.80
N PHE A 49 -0.55 -5.48 11.42
CA PHE A 49 -0.04 -6.47 10.46
C PHE A 49 0.55 -7.71 11.14
N GLU A 50 0.71 -7.69 12.47
CA GLU A 50 1.27 -8.78 13.28
C GLU A 50 0.14 -9.68 13.83
N GLU A 51 0.45 -10.94 14.14
CA GLU A 51 -0.54 -11.89 14.67
C GLU A 51 -0.91 -11.66 16.15
N LYS A 52 -0.08 -10.91 16.89
CA LYS A 52 -0.27 -10.65 18.32
C LYS A 52 -0.67 -9.20 18.54
N SER A 53 -1.80 -8.99 19.21
CA SER A 53 -2.19 -7.65 19.66
C SER A 53 -1.35 -7.22 20.86
N ASP A 54 -0.86 -5.97 20.85
CA ASP A 54 -0.10 -5.37 21.94
C ASP A 54 -0.83 -4.15 22.49
N SER A 55 -1.49 -4.33 23.64
CA SER A 55 -2.22 -3.26 24.33
C SER A 55 -1.31 -2.10 24.76
N SER A 56 0.01 -2.32 24.89
CA SER A 56 0.99 -1.29 25.20
C SER A 56 1.18 -0.32 24.05
N LYS A 57 1.07 -0.79 22.80
CA LYS A 57 1.16 0.05 21.60
C LYS A 57 -0.06 0.96 21.46
N GLU A 58 -1.25 0.46 21.80
CA GLU A 58 -2.46 1.28 21.84
C GLU A 58 -2.34 2.41 22.86
N LYS A 59 -1.79 2.11 24.05
CA LYS A 59 -1.54 3.14 25.08
C LYS A 59 -0.55 4.21 24.59
N LYS A 60 0.55 3.79 23.97
CA LYS A 60 1.55 4.71 23.38
C LYS A 60 0.95 5.56 22.25
N PHE A 61 0.11 4.96 21.41
CA PHE A 61 -0.63 5.68 20.36
C PHE A 61 -1.47 6.78 20.98
N LYS A 62 -2.33 6.45 21.95
CA LYS A 62 -3.18 7.44 22.64
C LYS A 62 -2.36 8.56 23.27
N GLN A 63 -1.27 8.22 23.98
CA GLN A 63 -0.37 9.21 24.58
C GLN A 63 0.25 10.15 23.54
N LYS A 64 0.67 9.63 22.38
CA LYS A 64 1.23 10.44 21.29
C LYS A 64 0.19 11.42 20.75
N PHE A 65 -1.06 11.00 20.58
CA PHE A 65 -2.14 11.86 20.09
C PHE A 65 -2.47 12.95 21.11
N VAL A 66 -2.70 12.61 22.38
CA VAL A 66 -2.93 13.60 23.45
C VAL A 66 -1.82 14.65 23.54
N ALA A 67 -0.57 14.25 23.33
CA ALA A 67 0.58 15.16 23.41
C ALA A 67 0.76 16.07 22.19
N LYS A 68 0.20 15.71 21.03
CA LYS A 68 0.51 16.37 19.75
C LYS A 68 -0.71 16.97 19.03
N THR A 69 -1.91 16.59 19.41
CA THR A 69 -3.14 17.06 18.76
C THR A 69 -4.05 17.80 19.73
N THR A 70 -5.02 18.54 19.18
CA THR A 70 -6.05 19.24 19.97
C THR A 70 -7.27 18.38 20.30
N LEU A 71 -7.18 17.07 20.06
CA LEU A 71 -8.30 16.13 20.17
C LEU A 71 -8.57 15.69 21.61
N ASP A 72 -9.84 15.52 21.95
CA ASP A 72 -10.26 14.89 23.21
C ASP A 72 -10.16 13.35 23.16
N GLU A 73 -10.34 12.70 24.30
CA GLU A 73 -10.21 11.24 24.40
C GLU A 73 -11.23 10.49 23.53
N LYS A 74 -12.45 11.01 23.39
CA LYS A 74 -13.48 10.39 22.56
C LYS A 74 -13.09 10.47 21.08
N GLN A 75 -12.65 11.64 20.62
CA GLN A 75 -12.16 11.85 19.26
C GLN A 75 -10.95 10.98 18.96
N ILE A 76 -10.01 10.84 19.89
CA ILE A 76 -8.83 9.97 19.73
C ILE A 76 -9.25 8.50 19.59
N ASN A 77 -10.24 8.04 20.36
CA ASN A 77 -10.78 6.68 20.21
C ASN A 77 -11.45 6.49 18.84
N GLU A 78 -12.17 7.48 18.33
CA GLU A 78 -12.77 7.44 17.00
C GLU A 78 -11.71 7.40 15.88
N VAL A 79 -10.63 8.19 16.01
CA VAL A 79 -9.46 8.11 15.12
C VAL A 79 -8.84 6.72 15.16
N MET A 80 -8.58 6.17 16.35
CA MET A 80 -7.99 4.86 16.51
C MET A 80 -8.86 3.76 15.89
N ASN A 81 -10.18 3.84 16.06
CA ASN A 81 -11.11 2.92 15.43
C ASN A 81 -11.08 3.06 13.90
N ALA A 82 -11.04 4.29 13.37
CA ALA A 82 -10.90 4.51 11.93
C ALA A 82 -9.59 3.93 11.39
N VAL A 83 -8.46 4.12 12.08
CA VAL A 83 -7.16 3.52 11.72
C VAL A 83 -7.24 1.99 11.72
N LYS A 84 -7.89 1.37 12.72
CA LYS A 84 -8.07 -0.10 12.78
C LYS A 84 -8.94 -0.65 11.65
N ARG A 85 -9.91 0.12 11.18
CA ARG A 85 -10.87 -0.27 10.12
C ARG A 85 -10.41 0.08 8.71
N TYR A 86 -9.39 0.93 8.57
CA TYR A 86 -8.89 1.36 7.28
C TYR A 86 -8.28 0.15 6.52
N PRO A 87 -8.80 -0.21 5.33
CA PRO A 87 -8.38 -1.44 4.67
C PRO A 87 -7.08 -1.19 3.87
N THR A 88 -5.97 -1.32 4.57
CA THR A 88 -4.65 -1.33 3.94
C THR A 88 -4.32 -2.75 3.50
N VAL A 89 -4.03 -2.93 2.22
CA VAL A 89 -3.57 -4.20 1.68
C VAL A 89 -2.09 -4.11 1.39
N THR A 90 -1.31 -5.01 1.97
CA THR A 90 0.15 -5.07 1.79
C THR A 90 0.54 -6.46 1.29
N PRO A 91 1.38 -6.58 0.26
CA PRO A 91 1.99 -7.85 -0.11
C PRO A 91 2.96 -8.31 0.98
N ARG A 92 2.71 -9.50 1.56
CA ARG A 92 3.64 -10.15 2.50
C ARG A 92 4.76 -10.89 1.78
N HIS A 93 4.44 -11.48 0.64
CA HIS A 93 5.42 -12.12 -0.24
C HIS A 93 5.23 -11.63 -1.66
N LEU A 94 6.35 -11.31 -2.31
CA LEU A 94 6.42 -10.94 -3.71
C LEU A 94 7.36 -11.91 -4.40
N ARG A 95 6.87 -12.64 -5.41
CA ARG A 95 7.61 -13.73 -6.04
C ARG A 95 7.57 -13.59 -7.55
N LEU A 96 8.74 -13.56 -8.18
CA LEU A 96 8.88 -13.56 -9.63
C LEU A 96 8.98 -15.01 -10.12
N VAL A 97 8.01 -15.44 -10.92
CA VAL A 97 7.95 -16.81 -11.45
C VAL A 97 8.30 -16.81 -12.93
N ALA A 98 9.29 -17.61 -13.28
CA ALA A 98 9.84 -17.76 -14.62
C ALA A 98 9.94 -19.25 -14.97
N LYS A 99 9.11 -19.73 -15.90
CA LYS A 99 9.03 -21.16 -16.23
C LYS A 99 8.80 -22.01 -14.96
N ASN A 100 9.85 -22.65 -14.44
CA ASN A 100 9.82 -23.49 -13.24
C ASN A 100 10.64 -22.92 -12.06
N GLU A 101 11.22 -21.73 -12.21
CA GLU A 101 11.94 -21.05 -11.14
C GLU A 101 11.05 -20.00 -10.49
N GLU A 102 11.10 -19.94 -9.16
CA GLU A 102 10.40 -18.97 -8.34
C GLU A 102 11.44 -18.23 -7.49
N ILE A 103 11.54 -16.92 -7.71
CA ILE A 103 12.51 -16.05 -7.06
C ILE A 103 11.74 -15.19 -6.07
N ASP A 104 12.07 -15.32 -4.79
CA ASP A 104 11.54 -14.41 -3.77
C ASP A 104 12.18 -13.03 -3.96
N VAL A 105 11.32 -12.03 -4.12
CA VAL A 105 11.69 -10.63 -4.29
C VAL A 105 11.04 -9.75 -3.21
N SER A 106 10.63 -10.33 -2.09
CA SER A 106 9.98 -9.61 -0.99
C SER A 106 10.88 -8.57 -0.32
N ASP A 107 12.20 -8.78 -0.32
CA ASP A 107 13.17 -7.83 0.23
C ASP A 107 13.34 -6.56 -0.62
N PHE A 108 12.83 -6.56 -1.86
CA PHE A 108 12.94 -5.45 -2.79
C PHE A 108 11.75 -4.49 -2.62
N GLY A 109 11.85 -3.53 -1.70
CA GLY A 109 10.76 -2.57 -1.46
C GLY A 109 10.89 -1.71 -0.20
N SER A 110 11.76 -2.05 0.73
CA SER A 110 12.06 -1.16 1.85
C SER A 110 12.96 -0.03 1.37
N VAL A 111 12.39 1.16 1.12
CA VAL A 111 13.15 2.40 1.02
C VAL A 111 14.05 2.49 2.27
N GLY A 112 15.35 2.25 2.12
CA GLY A 112 16.32 2.21 3.22
C GLY A 112 16.99 0.86 3.51
N ALA A 113 16.62 -0.24 2.83
CA ALA A 113 17.36 -1.50 2.96
C ALA A 113 18.74 -1.38 2.28
N LYS A 114 19.81 -1.33 3.08
CA LYS A 114 21.22 -1.39 2.67
C LYS A 114 21.64 -2.76 2.11
N THR A 115 20.71 -3.54 1.57
CA THR A 115 21.00 -4.85 1.00
C THR A 115 21.55 -4.63 -0.41
N GLN A 116 22.69 -5.25 -0.74
CA GLN A 116 23.23 -5.20 -2.10
C GLN A 116 22.14 -5.64 -3.07
N ARG A 117 21.71 -4.73 -3.96
CA ARG A 117 20.71 -5.00 -4.99
C ARG A 117 21.23 -6.09 -5.92
N LYS A 118 20.88 -7.36 -5.63
CA LYS A 118 21.18 -8.48 -6.52
C LYS A 118 20.29 -8.35 -7.75
N TRP A 119 20.92 -8.19 -8.91
CA TRP A 119 20.22 -8.14 -10.19
C TRP A 119 19.64 -9.51 -10.53
N ILE A 120 18.35 -9.53 -10.85
CA ILE A 120 17.65 -10.75 -11.24
C ILE A 120 17.75 -10.90 -12.75
N LYS A 121 18.41 -11.97 -13.20
CA LYS A 121 18.55 -12.24 -14.62
C LYS A 121 17.23 -12.75 -15.19
N VAL A 122 16.76 -12.11 -16.25
CA VAL A 122 15.51 -12.44 -16.95
C VAL A 122 15.77 -12.50 -18.45
N SER A 123 15.08 -13.38 -19.18
CA SER A 123 15.27 -13.48 -20.63
C SER A 123 14.56 -12.35 -21.39
N ALA A 124 15.22 -11.79 -22.40
CA ALA A 124 14.64 -10.81 -23.30
C ALA A 124 13.32 -11.29 -23.92
N GLY A 125 12.30 -10.42 -23.89
CA GLY A 125 10.98 -10.70 -24.46
C GLY A 125 10.16 -11.79 -23.77
N ALA A 126 10.67 -12.43 -22.71
CA ALA A 126 9.97 -13.50 -22.03
C ALA A 126 8.83 -12.96 -21.13
N LEU A 127 7.81 -13.80 -20.97
CA LEU A 127 6.66 -13.53 -20.10
C LEU A 127 6.94 -14.10 -18.71
N PHE A 128 6.92 -13.24 -17.71
CA PHE A 128 7.08 -13.60 -16.31
C PHE A 128 5.77 -13.40 -15.56
N ARG A 129 5.61 -14.11 -14.45
CA ARG A 129 4.44 -13.95 -13.58
C ARG A 129 4.88 -13.47 -12.20
N LEU A 130 4.45 -12.28 -11.81
CA LEU A 130 4.54 -11.81 -10.43
C LEU A 130 3.40 -12.42 -9.63
N LYS A 131 3.73 -13.15 -8.57
CA LYS A 131 2.79 -13.62 -7.54
C LYS A 131 2.92 -12.70 -6.32
N LEU A 132 1.80 -12.11 -5.90
CA LEU A 132 1.71 -11.27 -4.71
C LEU A 132 0.79 -11.92 -3.71
N ASP A 133 1.30 -12.24 -2.52
CA ASP A 133 0.47 -12.68 -1.41
C ASP A 133 0.00 -11.47 -0.63
N LEU A 134 -1.17 -10.98 -1.02
CA LEU A 134 -1.80 -9.79 -0.46
C LEU A 134 -2.44 -10.12 0.88
N HIS A 135 -2.24 -9.24 1.87
CA HIS A 135 -2.84 -9.36 3.18
C HIS A 135 -3.49 -8.04 3.60
N VAL A 136 -4.71 -8.10 4.10
CA VAL A 136 -5.43 -6.93 4.63
C VAL A 136 -5.08 -6.71 6.09
N ALA A 137 -4.74 -5.47 6.46
CA ALA A 137 -4.49 -5.06 7.83
C ALA A 137 -5.81 -4.75 8.57
N GLY A 138 -5.76 -4.79 9.90
CA GLY A 138 -6.81 -4.22 10.74
C GLY A 138 -7.96 -5.17 11.09
N SER A 139 -8.96 -4.63 11.78
CA SER A 139 -10.11 -5.39 12.30
C SER A 139 -11.06 -5.83 11.21
N ASP A 140 -11.23 -4.98 10.18
CA ASP A 140 -12.21 -5.16 9.10
C ASP A 140 -11.61 -5.95 7.93
N LYS A 141 -10.57 -6.77 8.19
CA LYS A 141 -9.84 -7.53 7.15
C LYS A 141 -10.71 -8.43 6.30
N PHE A 142 -11.88 -8.86 6.78
CA PHE A 142 -12.83 -9.68 6.04
C PHE A 142 -14.05 -8.89 5.51
N ALA A 143 -14.14 -7.59 5.78
CA ALA A 143 -15.21 -6.76 5.29
C ALA A 143 -15.14 -6.62 3.77
N ALA A 144 -16.29 -6.68 3.12
CA ALA A 144 -16.39 -6.48 1.68
C ALA A 144 -16.37 -4.99 1.31
N GLU A 145 -16.89 -4.16 2.21
CA GLU A 145 -17.15 -2.75 1.99
C GLU A 145 -15.98 -1.89 2.43
N ALA A 146 -15.72 -0.86 1.63
CA ALA A 146 -14.77 0.18 1.93
C ALA A 146 -15.29 1.06 3.06
N PHE A 147 -14.45 1.35 4.05
CA PHE A 147 -14.73 2.38 5.04
C PHE A 147 -14.65 3.77 4.39
N LEU A 148 -15.78 4.30 3.95
CA LEU A 148 -15.89 5.59 3.27
C LEU A 148 -16.95 6.48 3.97
N PRO A 149 -16.61 7.13 5.09
CA PRO A 149 -17.59 7.85 5.91
C PRO A 149 -18.27 9.03 5.19
N LEU A 150 -17.62 9.59 4.15
CA LEU A 150 -18.11 10.72 3.37
C LEU A 150 -18.81 10.30 2.07
N TRP A 151 -18.83 9.01 1.74
CA TRP A 151 -19.39 8.51 0.49
C TRP A 151 -20.78 7.92 0.72
N PRO A 152 -21.83 8.38 0.00
CA PRO A 152 -23.22 8.04 0.34
C PRO A 152 -23.67 6.63 -0.07
N LYS A 153 -22.85 5.90 -0.83
CA LYS A 153 -23.19 4.57 -1.35
C LYS A 153 -22.18 3.54 -0.89
N GLU A 154 -22.61 2.31 -0.66
CA GLU A 154 -21.67 1.20 -0.46
C GLU A 154 -20.75 1.06 -1.67
N LYS A 155 -19.46 0.88 -1.40
CA LYS A 155 -18.45 0.61 -2.42
C LYS A 155 -17.47 -0.40 -1.86
N ALA A 156 -17.08 -1.37 -2.68
CA ALA A 156 -16.01 -2.29 -2.33
C ALA A 156 -14.69 -1.76 -2.90
N ALA A 157 -13.62 -1.76 -2.09
CA ALA A 157 -12.33 -1.21 -2.50
C ALA A 157 -11.54 -2.24 -3.32
N GLY A 158 -11.18 -1.89 -4.54
CA GLY A 158 -10.26 -2.65 -5.37
C GLY A 158 -8.86 -2.07 -5.38
N TRP A 159 -7.96 -2.80 -6.02
CA TRP A 159 -6.55 -2.46 -6.11
C TRP A 159 -6.08 -2.54 -7.56
N MET A 160 -5.46 -1.49 -8.05
CA MET A 160 -4.77 -1.46 -9.32
C MET A 160 -3.29 -1.75 -9.06
N ILE A 161 -2.74 -2.69 -9.80
CA ILE A 161 -1.32 -3.03 -9.74
C ILE A 161 -0.71 -2.79 -11.12
N LEU A 162 0.32 -1.95 -11.14
CA LEU A 162 1.04 -1.51 -12.33
C LEU A 162 2.47 -2.03 -12.24
N ALA A 163 2.95 -2.66 -13.30
CA ALA A 163 4.36 -2.99 -13.46
C ALA A 163 4.92 -2.10 -14.58
N ALA A 164 5.91 -1.27 -14.28
CA ALA A 164 6.44 -0.27 -15.20
C ALA A 164 7.95 -0.14 -15.08
N ASP A 165 8.56 0.35 -16.14
CA ASP A 165 9.88 0.97 -16.11
C ASP A 165 9.68 2.49 -16.03
N LEU A 166 10.00 3.06 -14.86
CA LEU A 166 9.81 4.49 -14.61
C LEU A 166 10.88 5.35 -15.28
N ASP A 167 12.04 4.79 -15.62
CA ASP A 167 13.11 5.55 -16.28
C ASP A 167 12.75 5.83 -17.75
N THR A 168 11.94 4.95 -18.35
CA THR A 168 11.49 5.06 -19.75
C THR A 168 10.01 5.42 -19.90
N ASP A 169 9.31 5.70 -18.79
CA ASP A 169 7.86 5.90 -18.74
C ASP A 169 7.05 4.78 -19.41
N GLN A 170 7.56 3.55 -19.40
CA GLN A 170 6.95 2.41 -20.08
C GLN A 170 6.14 1.54 -19.11
N LEU A 171 4.82 1.47 -19.34
CA LEU A 171 3.96 0.50 -18.67
C LEU A 171 4.14 -0.89 -19.30
N LEU A 172 4.59 -1.86 -18.50
CA LEU A 172 4.81 -3.24 -18.92
C LEU A 172 3.59 -4.13 -18.67
N SER A 173 2.85 -3.87 -17.59
CA SER A 173 1.65 -4.62 -17.26
C SER A 173 0.72 -3.84 -16.34
N PHE A 174 -0.57 -4.17 -16.42
CA PHE A 174 -1.62 -3.65 -15.54
C PHE A 174 -2.57 -4.79 -15.17
N SER A 175 -2.94 -4.85 -13.89
CA SER A 175 -3.97 -5.76 -13.39
C SER A 175 -4.86 -5.05 -12.37
N TYR A 176 -6.15 -5.31 -12.44
CA TYR A 176 -7.10 -4.91 -11.41
C TYR A 176 -7.42 -6.10 -10.52
N VAL A 177 -7.17 -5.94 -9.23
CA VAL A 177 -7.47 -6.92 -8.19
C VAL A 177 -8.77 -6.49 -7.50
N PRO A 178 -9.81 -7.35 -7.49
CA PRO A 178 -11.04 -7.08 -6.76
C PRO A 178 -10.77 -6.97 -5.25
N PRO A 179 -11.77 -6.56 -4.45
CA PRO A 179 -11.64 -6.46 -3.01
C PRO A 179 -11.04 -7.71 -2.37
N VAL A 180 -9.93 -7.52 -1.67
CA VAL A 180 -9.19 -8.57 -0.96
C VAL A 180 -9.83 -8.78 0.40
N ARG A 181 -10.08 -10.04 0.80
CA ARG A 181 -10.61 -10.39 2.12
C ARG A 181 -9.64 -11.33 2.82
N GLY A 182 -9.11 -10.90 3.96
CA GLY A 182 -8.09 -11.61 4.72
C GLY A 182 -6.77 -11.66 3.94
N SER A 183 -6.58 -12.75 3.20
CA SER A 183 -5.43 -12.93 2.32
C SER A 183 -5.83 -13.45 0.94
N GLN A 184 -5.12 -13.01 -0.09
CA GLN A 184 -5.35 -13.44 -1.47
C GLN A 184 -4.05 -13.41 -2.26
N CYS A 185 -3.86 -14.40 -3.14
CA CYS A 185 -2.74 -14.42 -4.07
C CYS A 185 -3.16 -13.75 -5.39
N ALA A 186 -2.61 -12.58 -5.68
CA ALA A 186 -2.75 -11.91 -6.98
C ALA A 186 -1.64 -12.36 -7.93
N ARG A 187 -1.97 -12.47 -9.23
CA ARG A 187 -1.04 -12.88 -10.29
C ARG A 187 -1.05 -11.85 -11.39
N ILE A 188 0.13 -11.41 -11.79
CA ILE A 188 0.30 -10.38 -12.84
C ILE A 188 1.32 -10.91 -13.83
N GLU A 189 0.95 -10.89 -15.12
CA GLU A 189 1.86 -11.30 -16.18
C GLU A 189 2.58 -10.07 -16.73
N VAL A 190 3.91 -10.11 -16.76
CA VAL A 190 4.77 -9.00 -17.17
C VAL A 190 5.63 -9.49 -18.32
N LYS A 191 5.53 -8.81 -19.47
CA LYS A 191 6.40 -9.08 -20.62
C LYS A 191 7.66 -8.24 -20.49
N MET A 192 8.81 -8.89 -20.41
CA MET A 192 10.09 -8.18 -20.35
C MET A 192 10.42 -7.51 -21.68
N PRO A 193 11.13 -6.37 -21.65
CA PRO A 193 11.63 -5.73 -22.86
C PRO A 193 12.42 -6.71 -23.76
N SER A 194 12.35 -6.51 -25.08
CA SER A 194 13.14 -7.29 -26.04
C SER A 194 14.61 -6.84 -26.10
N LYS A 195 14.91 -5.65 -25.58
CA LYS A 195 16.28 -5.13 -25.51
C LYS A 195 16.94 -5.62 -24.22
N SER A 196 18.11 -6.23 -24.34
CA SER A 196 18.94 -6.58 -23.19
C SER A 196 19.41 -5.30 -22.48
N GLY A 197 19.54 -5.37 -21.16
CA GLY A 197 19.87 -4.22 -20.34
C GLY A 197 19.39 -4.35 -18.91
N ARG A 198 19.88 -3.44 -18.06
CA ARG A 198 19.49 -3.34 -16.66
C ARG A 198 18.46 -2.25 -16.50
N PHE A 199 17.39 -2.54 -15.78
CA PHE A 199 16.40 -1.54 -15.39
C PHE A 199 15.75 -1.91 -14.06
N ILE A 200 15.06 -0.95 -13.45
CA ILE A 200 14.26 -1.19 -12.25
C ILE A 200 12.82 -1.43 -12.68
N LEU A 201 12.33 -2.65 -12.43
CA LEU A 201 10.91 -2.94 -12.56
C LEU A 201 10.19 -2.39 -11.32
N SER A 202 9.50 -1.27 -11.49
CA SER A 202 8.66 -0.69 -10.44
C SER A 202 7.28 -1.31 -10.46
N LEU A 203 6.90 -1.90 -9.34
CA LEU A 203 5.56 -2.41 -9.08
C LEU A 203 4.82 -1.43 -8.18
N VAL A 204 3.85 -0.73 -8.75
CA VAL A 204 3.03 0.25 -8.02
C VAL A 204 1.66 -0.36 -7.75
N MET A 205 1.30 -0.46 -6.48
CA MET A 205 -0.01 -0.91 -6.01
C MET A 205 -0.76 0.27 -5.43
N MET A 206 -1.95 0.55 -5.96
CA MET A 206 -2.78 1.68 -5.54
C MET A 206 -4.24 1.27 -5.39
N SER A 207 -4.94 1.88 -4.44
CA SER A 207 -6.37 1.64 -4.27
C SER A 207 -7.18 2.51 -5.23
N ASP A 208 -8.37 2.05 -5.60
CA ASP A 208 -9.36 2.86 -6.34
C ASP A 208 -10.28 3.70 -5.42
N CYS A 209 -10.14 3.56 -4.10
CA CYS A 209 -10.96 4.22 -3.08
C CYS A 209 -10.18 5.07 -2.08
N TYR A 210 -8.89 4.78 -1.86
CA TYR A 210 -8.11 5.40 -0.80
C TYR A 210 -6.87 6.08 -1.36
N LEU A 211 -6.63 7.30 -0.88
CA LEU A 211 -5.40 8.05 -1.11
C LEU A 211 -4.40 7.77 0.03
N GLY A 212 -3.12 7.98 -0.26
CA GLY A 212 -2.05 7.89 0.75
C GLY A 212 -1.69 6.47 1.21
N ILE A 213 -2.19 5.44 0.53
CA ILE A 213 -1.85 4.02 0.78
C ILE A 213 -1.22 3.33 -0.43
N ASP A 214 -0.81 4.12 -1.42
CA ASP A 214 -0.05 3.67 -2.57
C ASP A 214 1.27 3.07 -2.08
N GLN A 215 1.64 1.92 -2.63
CA GLN A 215 2.87 1.21 -2.32
C GLN A 215 3.68 1.01 -3.60
N GLU A 216 4.99 1.20 -3.52
CA GLU A 216 5.92 1.00 -4.63
C GLU A 216 7.03 0.02 -4.22
N TYR A 217 7.29 -0.97 -5.09
CA TYR A 217 8.35 -1.95 -4.94
C TYR A 217 9.29 -1.88 -6.13
N SER A 218 10.59 -1.74 -5.85
CA SER A 218 11.63 -1.57 -6.88
C SER A 218 12.42 -2.87 -7.05
N ILE A 219 12.19 -3.60 -8.14
CA ILE A 219 12.84 -4.89 -8.41
C ILE A 219 13.95 -4.70 -9.46
N PRO A 220 15.25 -4.87 -9.09
CA PRO A 220 16.36 -4.77 -10.05
C PRO A 220 16.40 -5.98 -10.97
N VAL A 221 16.23 -5.75 -12.27
CA VAL A 221 16.22 -6.81 -13.29
C VAL A 221 17.29 -6.56 -14.35
N GLU A 222 17.97 -7.63 -14.75
CA GLU A 222 18.93 -7.65 -15.85
C GLU A 222 18.37 -8.53 -16.97
N VAL A 223 17.92 -7.89 -18.04
CA VAL A 223 17.44 -8.56 -19.24
C VAL A 223 18.64 -9.06 -20.03
N CYS A 224 18.75 -10.39 -20.16
CA CYS A 224 19.76 -11.09 -20.95
C CYS A 224 19.15 -11.53 -22.29
#